data_AF-A0A662ISG3-F1
#
_entry.id   AF-A0A662ISG3-F1
#
_cell.length_a   1.000
_cell.length_b   1.000
_cell.length_c   1.000
_cell.angle_alpha   90.00
_cell.angle_beta   90.00
_cell.angle_gamma   90.00
#
_symmetry.space_group_name_H-M   'P 1'
#
loop_
_entity.id
_entity.type
_entity.pdbx_description
1 polymer ?
#
loop_
_entity_poly.entity_id
_entity_poly.type
_entity_poly.pdbx_seq_one_letter_code
_entity_poly.pdbx_strand_id
1 'polypeptide(L)'
;MRRDRYSWRDLIGEPQLCEGGRLASIVFCCDPRRKWCPILEEALKMLGLTAEDYVNAMEKRGVKISERDGTCFGNLAFCPSPEKPSRDRDEALLRMGWSLSKYLKYKFNILRDLVPPNKLDYAFNTRVLRQYAVEMLDLETKRVYKALALGNVRSRTLMITEIFRRRDLKDRQVEVVLSQTEYVGVRIPKDIVRELDELVAKGLLKSRSDGIRRALLLYLGALKKPVKQGAEVKP
;
A
#
# COMPACT_ATOMS: atom_id res chain seq x y z
N MET A 1 36.70 -7.30 -20.12
CA MET A 1 35.54 -6.37 -20.18
C MET A 1 34.26 -7.19 -20.13
N ARG A 2 33.58 -7.28 -18.97
CA ARG A 2 32.23 -7.90 -18.93
C ARG A 2 31.30 -6.97 -19.70
N ARG A 3 30.66 -7.45 -20.77
CA ARG A 3 29.52 -6.75 -21.38
C ARG A 3 28.51 -6.49 -20.27
N ASP A 4 28.00 -5.26 -20.18
CA ASP A 4 26.87 -4.94 -19.30
C ASP A 4 25.74 -5.94 -19.63
N ARG A 5 25.38 -6.80 -18.66
CA ARG A 5 24.36 -7.85 -18.83
C ARG A 5 23.01 -7.29 -19.24
N TYR A 6 22.75 -6.03 -18.86
CA TYR A 6 21.50 -5.31 -19.06
C TYR A 6 21.70 -4.07 -19.92
N SER A 7 20.64 -3.65 -20.58
CA SER A 7 20.58 -2.52 -21.47
C SER A 7 19.26 -1.76 -21.31
N TRP A 8 19.12 -0.62 -22.00
CA TRP A 8 17.86 0.11 -22.05
C TRP A 8 16.69 -0.71 -22.64
N ARG A 9 16.97 -1.77 -23.41
CA ARG A 9 15.93 -2.65 -23.98
C ARG A 9 15.22 -3.46 -22.90
N ASP A 10 15.89 -3.73 -21.79
CA ASP A 10 15.34 -4.46 -20.65
C ASP A 10 14.28 -3.63 -19.88
N LEU A 11 14.10 -2.36 -20.25
CA LEU A 11 13.01 -1.49 -19.75
C LEU A 11 11.79 -1.46 -20.68
N ILE A 12 11.84 -2.09 -21.86
CA ILE A 12 10.69 -2.15 -22.77
C ILE A 12 9.59 -2.99 -22.12
N GLY A 13 8.36 -2.46 -22.05
CA GLY A 13 7.22 -3.17 -21.44
C GLY A 13 7.29 -3.27 -19.91
N GLU A 14 8.27 -2.63 -19.26
CA GLU A 14 8.38 -2.67 -17.81
C GLU A 14 7.46 -1.61 -17.19
N PRO A 15 6.40 -1.99 -16.44
CA PRO A 15 5.54 -1.02 -15.79
C PRO A 15 6.26 -0.35 -14.61
N GLN A 16 5.71 0.75 -14.13
CA GLN A 16 6.16 1.40 -12.90
C GLN A 16 5.98 0.47 -11.68
N LEU A 17 6.74 0.70 -10.60
CA LEU A 17 6.73 -0.18 -9.41
C LEU A 17 5.33 -0.46 -8.85
N CYS A 18 4.47 0.57 -8.80
CA CYS A 18 3.11 0.43 -8.26
C CYS A 18 2.14 -0.34 -9.17
N GLU A 19 2.55 -0.66 -10.39
CA GLU A 19 1.82 -1.52 -11.33
C GLU A 19 2.50 -2.89 -11.47
N GLY A 20 3.37 -3.25 -10.52
CA GLY A 20 4.00 -4.56 -10.45
C GLY A 20 5.39 -4.63 -11.07
N GLY A 21 5.97 -3.49 -11.48
CA GLY A 21 7.31 -3.44 -12.05
C GLY A 21 8.40 -4.04 -11.16
N ARG A 22 9.48 -4.47 -11.80
CA ARG A 22 10.73 -4.89 -11.13
C ARG A 22 11.44 -3.69 -10.51
N LEU A 23 12.35 -3.90 -9.56
CA LEU A 23 13.11 -2.83 -8.91
C LEU A 23 13.83 -1.90 -9.90
N ALA A 24 14.29 -2.42 -11.05
CA ALA A 24 14.87 -1.60 -12.13
C ALA A 24 13.90 -0.51 -12.66
N SER A 25 12.59 -0.72 -12.52
CA SER A 25 11.54 0.22 -12.92
C SER A 25 11.33 1.37 -11.93
N ILE A 26 12.14 1.44 -10.86
CA ILE A 26 12.21 2.58 -9.94
C ILE A 26 12.45 3.90 -10.69
N VAL A 27 13.08 3.86 -11.86
CA VAL A 27 13.29 5.05 -12.70
C VAL A 27 12.01 5.64 -13.31
N PHE A 28 10.87 4.96 -13.17
CA PHE A 28 9.56 5.42 -13.58
C PHE A 28 8.69 5.90 -12.40
N CYS A 29 9.26 6.02 -11.21
CA CYS A 29 8.52 6.47 -10.04
C CYS A 29 8.37 8.00 -9.97
N CYS A 30 7.36 8.43 -9.22
CA CYS A 30 7.05 9.83 -8.97
C CYS A 30 8.14 10.54 -8.15
N ASP A 31 8.04 11.87 -8.05
CA ASP A 31 8.86 12.65 -7.12
C ASP A 31 8.34 12.44 -5.67
N PRO A 32 9.14 11.81 -4.76
CA PRO A 32 8.71 11.55 -3.38
C PRO A 32 8.48 12.83 -2.57
N ARG A 33 9.03 13.97 -3.00
CA ARG A 33 8.81 15.27 -2.34
C ARG A 33 7.41 15.80 -2.59
N ARG A 34 6.80 15.43 -3.71
CA ARG A 34 5.44 15.85 -4.10
C ARG A 34 4.40 14.78 -3.82
N LYS A 35 4.79 13.49 -3.85
CA LYS A 35 3.88 12.37 -3.63
C LYS A 35 4.54 11.27 -2.82
N TRP A 36 4.12 11.16 -1.56
CA TRP A 36 4.51 10.05 -0.70
C TRP A 36 4.01 8.71 -1.28
N CYS A 37 4.87 7.68 -1.27
CA CYS A 37 4.57 6.38 -1.87
C CYS A 37 5.29 5.24 -1.11
N PRO A 38 4.55 4.36 -0.40
CA PRO A 38 5.17 3.29 0.40
C PRO A 38 5.86 2.23 -0.47
N ILE A 39 5.46 2.10 -1.74
CA ILE A 39 6.04 1.15 -2.69
C ILE A 39 7.44 1.62 -3.11
N LEU A 40 7.61 2.93 -3.31
CA LEU A 40 8.93 3.51 -3.58
C LEU A 40 9.84 3.39 -2.36
N GLU A 41 9.33 3.67 -1.16
CA GLU A 41 10.10 3.52 0.09
C GLU A 41 10.63 2.10 0.28
N GLU A 42 9.78 1.08 0.08
CA GLU A 42 10.21 -0.31 0.17
C GLU A 42 11.25 -0.64 -0.92
N ALA A 43 11.09 -0.13 -2.14
CA ALA A 43 12.06 -0.34 -3.21
C ALA A 43 13.44 0.25 -2.89
N LEU A 44 13.46 1.47 -2.35
CA LEU A 44 14.68 2.14 -1.92
C LEU A 44 15.36 1.35 -0.79
N LYS A 45 14.59 0.90 0.20
CA LYS A 45 15.10 0.03 1.28
C LYS A 45 15.68 -1.27 0.75
N MET A 46 15.00 -1.94 -0.20
CA MET A 46 15.50 -3.16 -0.84
C MET A 46 16.81 -2.95 -1.60
N LEU A 47 17.01 -1.75 -2.17
CA LEU A 47 18.24 -1.38 -2.86
C LEU A 47 19.31 -0.80 -1.92
N GLY A 48 18.98 -0.53 -0.65
CA GLY A 48 19.85 0.13 0.30
C GLY A 48 20.13 1.59 -0.07
N LEU A 49 19.09 2.30 -0.51
CA LEU A 49 19.11 3.71 -0.94
C LEU A 49 18.17 4.54 -0.05
N THR A 50 18.42 5.83 0.02
CA THR A 50 17.53 6.82 0.64
C THR A 50 16.66 7.52 -0.41
N ALA A 51 15.63 8.24 0.05
CA ALA A 51 14.83 9.10 -0.84
C ALA A 51 15.68 10.24 -1.43
N GLU A 52 16.69 10.71 -0.71
CA GLU A 52 17.62 11.74 -1.16
C GLU A 52 18.53 11.22 -2.28
N ASP A 53 19.08 9.99 -2.15
CA ASP A 53 19.86 9.35 -3.23
C ASP A 53 19.06 9.27 -4.53
N TYR A 54 17.78 8.91 -4.41
CA TYR A 54 16.85 8.83 -5.53
C TYR A 54 16.61 10.20 -6.18
N VAL A 55 16.28 11.22 -5.38
CA VAL A 55 16.05 12.58 -5.89
C VAL A 55 17.32 13.12 -6.55
N ASN A 56 18.48 12.96 -5.92
CA ASN A 56 19.77 13.40 -6.47
C ASN A 56 20.08 12.75 -7.82
N ALA A 57 19.86 11.44 -7.96
CA ALA A 57 20.05 10.74 -9.24
C ALA A 57 19.08 11.23 -10.33
N MET A 58 17.82 11.51 -9.96
CA MET A 58 16.80 12.03 -10.87
C MET A 58 17.10 13.45 -11.33
N GLU A 59 17.49 14.33 -10.41
CA GLU A 59 17.78 15.74 -10.71
C GLU A 59 19.10 15.92 -11.46
N LYS A 60 20.11 15.08 -11.20
CA LYS A 60 21.36 15.06 -11.96
C LYS A 60 21.14 14.90 -13.47
N ARG A 61 20.09 14.19 -13.86
CA ARG A 61 19.67 14.01 -15.27
C ARG A 61 18.35 14.71 -15.57
N GLY A 62 17.92 15.64 -14.72
CA GLY A 62 16.63 16.28 -14.83
C GLY A 62 16.48 17.05 -16.15
N VAL A 63 15.33 16.87 -16.81
CA VAL A 63 14.96 17.68 -17.99
C VAL A 63 13.67 18.38 -17.64
N LYS A 64 13.75 19.71 -17.47
CA LYS A 64 12.58 20.54 -17.16
C LYS A 64 11.59 20.48 -18.33
N ILE A 65 10.33 20.20 -18.02
CA ILE A 65 9.23 20.13 -18.98
C ILE A 65 8.02 20.88 -18.44
N SER A 66 7.13 21.32 -19.33
CA SER A 66 5.86 21.93 -18.91
C SER A 66 4.93 20.88 -18.31
N GLU A 67 4.35 21.17 -17.14
CA GLU A 67 3.27 20.37 -16.59
C GLU A 67 1.97 20.63 -17.37
N ARG A 68 1.33 19.54 -17.82
CA ARG A 68 0.03 19.50 -18.51
C ARG A 68 -0.98 18.71 -17.70
N ASP A 69 -0.64 17.49 -17.32
CA ASP A 69 -1.46 16.61 -16.47
C ASP A 69 -0.81 16.31 -15.11
N GLY A 70 0.41 16.81 -14.89
CA GLY A 70 1.13 16.68 -13.62
C GLY A 70 1.71 15.30 -13.35
N THR A 71 1.68 14.39 -14.34
CA THR A 71 2.20 13.02 -14.20
C THR A 71 3.72 12.96 -14.06
N CYS A 72 4.44 13.99 -14.53
CA CYS A 72 5.90 14.05 -14.51
C CYS A 72 6.46 15.09 -13.56
N PHE A 73 5.62 15.84 -12.84
CA PHE A 73 6.07 16.80 -11.83
C PHE A 73 7.04 17.87 -12.38
N GLY A 74 6.88 18.25 -13.65
CA GLY A 74 7.72 19.26 -14.32
C GLY A 74 9.12 18.79 -14.68
N ASN A 75 9.43 17.50 -14.52
CA ASN A 75 10.74 16.94 -14.84
C ASN A 75 10.62 15.54 -15.46
N LEU A 76 11.16 15.38 -16.67
CA LEU A 76 11.13 14.12 -17.42
C LEU A 76 11.71 12.91 -16.66
N ALA A 77 12.61 13.17 -15.70
CA ALA A 77 13.20 12.16 -14.84
C ALA A 77 12.14 11.43 -13.99
N PHE A 78 11.07 12.12 -13.56
CA PHE A 78 9.99 11.55 -12.75
C PHE A 78 8.77 11.07 -13.56
N CYS A 79 8.86 11.09 -14.90
CA CYS A 79 7.78 10.60 -15.75
C CYS A 79 7.58 9.08 -15.61
N PRO A 80 6.32 8.59 -15.73
CA PRO A 80 6.00 7.18 -15.67
C PRO A 80 6.43 6.41 -16.92
N SER A 81 6.42 5.08 -16.80
CA SER A 81 6.70 4.14 -17.89
C SER A 81 5.79 4.36 -19.11
N PRO A 82 6.24 4.06 -20.35
CA PRO A 82 5.40 4.06 -21.56
C PRO A 82 4.09 3.30 -21.41
N GLU A 83 4.05 2.28 -20.56
CA GLU A 83 2.84 1.48 -20.27
C GLU A 83 1.73 2.28 -19.58
N LYS A 84 2.04 3.49 -19.08
CA LYS A 84 1.08 4.40 -18.47
C LYS A 84 0.90 5.67 -19.32
N PRO A 85 -0.36 6.11 -19.54
CA PRO A 85 -0.65 7.40 -20.18
C PRO A 85 -0.02 8.58 -19.43
N SER A 86 0.62 9.49 -20.16
CA SER A 86 1.23 10.71 -19.62
C SER A 86 1.34 11.78 -20.70
N ARG A 87 0.50 12.81 -20.62
CA ARG A 87 0.55 13.95 -21.56
C ARG A 87 1.84 14.75 -21.40
N ASP A 88 2.30 14.92 -20.16
CA ASP A 88 3.58 15.58 -19.84
C ASP A 88 4.74 14.93 -20.62
N ARG A 89 4.88 13.60 -20.52
CA ARG A 89 5.92 12.84 -21.21
C ARG A 89 5.74 12.95 -22.72
N ASP A 90 4.56 12.61 -23.22
CA ASP A 90 4.36 12.41 -24.65
C ASP A 90 4.51 13.73 -25.43
N GLU A 91 3.97 14.84 -24.91
CA GLU A 91 4.19 16.16 -25.50
C GLU A 91 5.67 16.60 -25.41
N ALA A 92 6.35 16.33 -24.30
CA ALA A 92 7.76 16.69 -24.14
C ALA A 92 8.65 15.91 -25.12
N LEU A 93 8.44 14.60 -25.25
CA LEU A 93 9.18 13.76 -26.20
C LEU A 93 8.95 14.22 -27.63
N LEU A 94 7.71 14.54 -27.99
CA LEU A 94 7.38 15.07 -29.31
C LEU A 94 8.11 16.39 -29.59
N ARG A 95 8.03 17.36 -28.67
CA ARG A 95 8.69 18.68 -28.82
C ARG A 95 10.20 18.58 -28.94
N MET A 96 10.82 17.64 -28.23
CA MET A 96 12.27 17.43 -28.27
C MET A 96 12.73 16.55 -29.44
N GLY A 97 11.81 15.98 -30.23
CA GLY A 97 12.14 14.99 -31.25
C GLY A 97 12.76 13.70 -30.67
N TRP A 98 12.38 13.31 -29.46
CA TRP A 98 12.88 12.09 -28.82
C TRP A 98 12.04 10.89 -29.21
N SER A 99 12.69 9.86 -29.76
CA SER A 99 12.05 8.56 -29.91
C SER A 99 11.91 7.84 -28.56
N LEU A 100 11.01 6.86 -28.50
CA LEU A 100 10.86 5.99 -27.33
C LEU A 100 12.20 5.35 -26.92
N SER A 101 13.01 4.92 -27.89
CA SER A 101 14.35 4.37 -27.61
C SER A 101 15.27 5.38 -26.92
N LYS A 102 15.20 6.67 -27.29
CA LYS A 102 15.99 7.73 -26.67
C LYS A 102 15.52 7.99 -25.24
N TYR A 103 14.21 7.97 -25.01
CA TYR A 103 13.63 8.07 -23.67
C TYR A 103 14.04 6.89 -22.77
N LEU A 104 13.98 5.65 -23.26
CA LEU A 104 14.40 4.47 -22.48
C LEU A 104 15.91 4.45 -22.23
N LYS A 105 16.74 4.89 -23.18
CA LYS A 105 18.18 5.11 -22.95
C LYS A 105 18.42 6.14 -21.85
N TYR A 106 17.67 7.24 -21.88
CA TYR A 106 17.72 8.27 -20.84
C TYR A 106 17.37 7.69 -19.45
N LYS A 107 16.27 6.93 -19.35
CA LYS A 107 15.86 6.26 -18.11
C LYS A 107 16.87 5.21 -17.64
N PHE A 108 17.44 4.43 -18.55
CA PHE A 108 18.49 3.46 -18.22
C PHE A 108 19.76 4.15 -17.69
N ASN A 109 20.10 5.33 -18.21
CA ASN A 109 21.23 6.10 -17.68
C ASN A 109 20.96 6.63 -16.26
N ILE A 110 19.71 7.00 -15.93
CA ILE A 110 19.31 7.30 -14.54
C ILE A 110 19.48 6.05 -13.67
N LEU A 111 19.02 4.88 -14.16
CA LEU A 111 19.14 3.63 -13.40
C LEU A 111 20.60 3.31 -13.07
N ARG A 112 21.51 3.52 -14.01
CA ARG A 112 22.95 3.30 -13.82
C ARG A 112 23.60 4.27 -12.83
N ASP A 113 23.07 5.49 -12.73
CA ASP A 113 23.54 6.47 -11.77
C ASP A 113 23.00 6.17 -10.35
N LEU A 114 21.81 5.58 -10.26
CA LEU A 114 21.13 5.26 -9.01
C LEU A 114 21.53 3.90 -8.42
N VAL A 115 21.63 2.87 -9.25
CA VAL A 115 21.86 1.48 -8.83
C VAL A 115 23.25 1.05 -9.24
N PRO A 116 24.12 0.65 -8.28
CA PRO A 116 25.49 0.27 -8.60
C PRO A 116 25.52 -1.02 -9.45
N PRO A 117 26.54 -1.21 -10.31
CA PRO A 117 26.58 -2.32 -11.26
C PRO A 117 26.42 -3.71 -10.64
N ASN A 118 26.90 -3.92 -9.41
CA ASN A 118 26.78 -5.19 -8.68
C ASN A 118 25.35 -5.49 -8.19
N LYS A 119 24.46 -4.49 -8.16
CA LYS A 119 23.04 -4.63 -7.78
C LYS A 119 22.08 -4.63 -8.98
N LEU A 120 22.55 -4.40 -10.20
CA LEU A 120 21.69 -4.40 -11.39
C LEU A 120 20.99 -5.75 -11.60
N ASP A 121 21.71 -6.86 -11.39
CA ASP A 121 21.11 -8.20 -11.49
C ASP A 121 19.94 -8.40 -10.52
N TYR A 122 20.13 -7.97 -9.27
CA TYR A 122 19.08 -7.97 -8.27
C TYR A 122 17.91 -7.05 -8.68
N ALA A 123 18.20 -5.85 -9.20
CA ALA A 123 17.18 -4.89 -9.61
C ALA A 123 16.30 -5.40 -10.77
N PHE A 124 16.92 -6.07 -11.76
CA PHE A 124 16.22 -6.61 -12.93
C PHE A 124 15.56 -7.97 -12.71
N ASN A 125 15.74 -8.62 -11.55
CA ASN A 125 15.12 -9.92 -11.25
C ASN A 125 14.15 -9.88 -10.04
N THR A 126 14.03 -8.74 -9.37
CA THR A 126 13.24 -8.62 -8.14
C THR A 126 12.06 -7.69 -8.32
N ARG A 127 10.86 -8.10 -7.89
CA ARG A 127 9.66 -7.25 -7.83
C ARG A 127 9.37 -6.83 -6.39
N VAL A 128 8.92 -5.58 -6.24
CA VAL A 128 8.41 -5.05 -4.95
C VAL A 128 7.02 -5.60 -4.68
N LEU A 129 6.15 -5.51 -5.69
CA LEU A 129 4.82 -6.09 -5.66
C LEU A 129 4.82 -7.43 -6.40
N ARG A 130 4.24 -8.45 -5.77
CA ARG A 130 4.06 -9.78 -6.34
C ARG A 130 2.58 -10.04 -6.57
N GLN A 131 2.30 -10.90 -7.53
CA GLN A 131 0.96 -11.42 -7.74
C GLN A 131 0.69 -12.58 -6.79
N TYR A 132 -0.50 -12.59 -6.20
CA TYR A 132 -0.98 -13.61 -5.29
C TYR A 132 -2.36 -14.06 -5.75
N ALA A 133 -2.62 -15.37 -5.67
CA ALA A 133 -3.98 -15.87 -5.60
C ALA A 133 -4.41 -15.84 -4.13
N VAL A 134 -5.55 -15.21 -3.86
CA VAL A 134 -6.08 -15.05 -2.49
C VAL A 134 -7.49 -15.59 -2.40
N GLU A 135 -7.82 -16.13 -1.23
CA GLU A 135 -9.19 -16.39 -0.82
C GLU A 135 -9.50 -15.46 0.36
N MET A 136 -10.47 -14.56 0.19
CA MET A 136 -10.86 -13.58 1.22
C MET A 136 -12.31 -13.81 1.64
N LEU A 137 -12.58 -13.67 2.94
CA LEU A 137 -13.92 -13.72 3.50
C LEU A 137 -14.34 -12.29 3.89
N ASP A 138 -15.42 -11.82 3.29
CA ASP A 138 -16.14 -10.65 3.75
C ASP A 138 -16.97 -11.02 4.97
N LEU A 139 -16.63 -10.42 6.12
CA LEU A 139 -17.25 -10.74 7.41
C LEU A 139 -18.67 -10.17 7.54
N GLU A 140 -19.01 -9.13 6.78
CA GLU A 140 -20.34 -8.51 6.80
C GLU A 140 -21.30 -9.30 5.93
N THR A 141 -20.90 -9.66 4.72
CA THR A 141 -21.76 -10.40 3.78
C THR A 141 -21.63 -11.91 3.89
N LYS A 142 -20.65 -12.40 4.66
CA LYS A 142 -20.26 -13.82 4.76
C LYS A 142 -19.96 -14.44 3.41
N ARG A 143 -19.44 -13.65 2.46
CA ARG A 143 -19.07 -14.14 1.12
C ARG A 143 -17.58 -14.36 1.02
N VAL A 144 -17.22 -15.51 0.47
CA VAL A 144 -15.85 -15.88 0.15
C VAL A 144 -15.58 -15.55 -1.31
N TYR A 145 -14.51 -14.79 -1.55
CA TYR A 145 -14.04 -14.41 -2.88
C TYR A 145 -12.70 -15.08 -3.15
N LYS A 146 -12.58 -15.72 -4.32
CA LYS A 146 -11.29 -16.10 -4.89
C LYS A 146 -10.87 -15.03 -5.90
N ALA A 147 -9.69 -14.47 -5.70
CA ALA A 147 -9.23 -13.32 -6.45
C ALA A 147 -7.73 -13.37 -6.72
N LEU A 148 -7.28 -12.62 -7.73
CA LEU A 148 -5.89 -12.23 -7.87
C LEU A 148 -5.69 -10.91 -7.13
N ALA A 149 -4.55 -10.81 -6.46
CA ALA A 149 -4.11 -9.60 -5.80
C ALA A 149 -2.69 -9.27 -6.20
N LEU A 150 -2.40 -7.98 -6.36
CA LEU A 150 -1.05 -7.46 -6.49
C LEU A 150 -0.68 -6.78 -5.18
N GLY A 151 0.46 -7.13 -4.60
CA GLY A 151 0.82 -6.56 -3.32
C GLY A 151 2.18 -6.97 -2.78
N ASN A 152 2.45 -6.53 -1.57
CA ASN A 152 3.59 -6.94 -0.78
C ASN A 152 3.08 -7.38 0.60
N VAL A 153 3.17 -8.68 0.86
CA VAL A 153 2.70 -9.28 2.13
C VAL A 153 3.53 -8.76 3.31
N ARG A 154 4.81 -8.42 3.12
CA ARG A 154 5.64 -7.84 4.18
C ARG A 154 5.17 -6.44 4.57
N SER A 155 4.78 -5.62 3.60
CA SER A 155 4.18 -4.31 3.86
C SER A 155 2.68 -4.37 4.19
N ARG A 156 2.10 -5.58 4.26
CA ARG A 156 0.67 -5.82 4.53
C ARG A 156 -0.26 -5.11 3.54
N THR A 157 0.19 -4.90 2.31
CA THR A 157 -0.59 -4.23 1.26
C THR A 157 -0.94 -5.25 0.18
N LEU A 158 -2.24 -5.43 -0.09
CA LEU A 158 -2.74 -6.24 -1.19
C LEU A 158 -3.87 -5.46 -1.89
N MET A 159 -3.75 -5.30 -3.20
CA MET A 159 -4.76 -4.71 -4.06
C MET A 159 -5.41 -5.81 -4.87
N ILE A 160 -6.72 -5.96 -4.77
CA ILE A 160 -7.46 -6.93 -5.57
C ILE A 160 -7.50 -6.45 -7.01
N THR A 161 -6.99 -7.28 -7.93
CA THR A 161 -6.94 -6.95 -9.35
C THR A 161 -8.08 -7.60 -10.12
N GLU A 162 -8.48 -8.81 -9.74
CA GLU A 162 -9.53 -9.57 -10.43
C GLU A 162 -10.20 -10.56 -9.48
N ILE A 163 -11.53 -10.70 -9.58
CA ILE A 163 -12.32 -11.65 -8.79
C ILE A 163 -12.87 -12.73 -9.73
N PHE A 164 -12.47 -13.98 -9.52
CA PHE A 164 -12.88 -15.11 -10.38
C PHE A 164 -14.11 -15.84 -9.87
N ARG A 165 -14.28 -15.89 -8.55
CA ARG A 165 -15.34 -16.69 -7.94
C ARG A 165 -15.85 -16.03 -6.68
N ARG A 166 -17.17 -16.02 -6.55
CA ARG A 166 -17.90 -15.63 -5.35
C ARG A 166 -18.70 -16.83 -4.87
N ARG A 167 -18.64 -17.14 -3.59
CA ARG A 167 -19.45 -18.17 -2.94
C ARG A 167 -19.85 -17.72 -1.55
N ASP A 168 -20.95 -18.23 -1.04
CA ASP A 168 -21.27 -18.06 0.37
C ASP A 168 -20.28 -18.87 1.23
N LEU A 169 -20.03 -18.39 2.44
CA LEU A 169 -19.29 -19.13 3.45
C LEU A 169 -20.00 -20.47 3.69
N LYS A 170 -19.24 -21.56 3.65
CA LYS A 170 -19.72 -22.92 3.96
C LYS A 170 -19.02 -23.53 5.17
N ASP A 171 -18.05 -22.81 5.72
CA ASP A 171 -17.27 -23.28 6.85
C ASP A 171 -18.03 -23.01 8.15
N ARG A 172 -18.58 -24.09 8.72
CA ARG A 172 -19.37 -24.03 9.96
C ARG A 172 -18.56 -23.52 11.15
N GLN A 173 -17.25 -23.74 11.22
CA GLN A 173 -16.46 -23.25 12.35
C GLN A 173 -16.34 -21.72 12.28
N VAL A 174 -16.09 -21.18 11.09
CA VAL A 174 -16.03 -19.73 10.88
C VAL A 174 -17.41 -19.10 11.06
N GLU A 175 -18.49 -19.75 10.61
CA GLU A 175 -19.86 -19.30 10.86
C GLU A 175 -20.20 -19.23 12.35
N VAL A 176 -19.79 -20.23 13.14
CA VAL A 176 -20.02 -20.24 14.59
C VAL A 176 -19.31 -19.08 15.25
N VAL A 177 -18.03 -18.83 14.92
CA VAL A 177 -17.28 -17.69 15.48
C VAL A 177 -17.96 -16.36 15.10
N LEU A 178 -18.34 -16.19 13.83
CA LEU A 178 -19.01 -14.97 13.36
C LEU A 178 -20.42 -14.79 13.93
N SER A 179 -21.12 -15.88 14.26
CA SER A 179 -22.43 -15.82 14.92
C SER A 179 -22.37 -15.36 16.38
N GLN A 180 -21.20 -15.49 17.01
CA GLN A 180 -21.00 -15.17 18.43
C GLN A 180 -20.47 -13.76 18.65
N THR A 181 -20.05 -13.06 17.60
CA THR A 181 -19.41 -11.75 17.71
C THR A 181 -19.93 -10.78 16.66
N GLU A 182 -20.19 -9.55 17.05
CA GLU A 182 -20.58 -8.46 16.16
C GLU A 182 -19.60 -7.29 16.25
N TYR A 183 -19.34 -6.63 15.12
CA TYR A 183 -18.50 -5.43 15.09
C TYR A 183 -19.36 -4.19 15.28
N VAL A 184 -19.01 -3.37 16.27
CA VAL A 184 -19.73 -2.14 16.61
C VAL A 184 -18.78 -0.96 16.49
N GLY A 185 -18.93 -0.17 15.43
CA GLY A 185 -18.21 1.09 15.24
C GLY A 185 -18.91 2.24 15.94
N VAL A 186 -18.31 2.81 16.99
CA VAL A 186 -18.89 3.92 17.77
C VAL A 186 -17.94 5.11 17.84
N ARG A 187 -18.51 6.32 17.88
CA ARG A 187 -17.76 7.54 18.22
C ARG A 187 -17.73 7.65 19.74
N ILE A 188 -16.52 7.63 20.31
CA ILE A 188 -16.28 7.75 21.75
C ILE A 188 -15.50 9.04 22.02
N PRO A 189 -15.87 9.83 23.06
CA PRO A 189 -15.09 10.99 23.50
C PRO A 189 -13.60 10.67 23.73
N LYS A 190 -12.73 11.63 23.41
CA LYS A 190 -11.26 11.42 23.41
C LYS A 190 -10.69 11.17 24.80
N ASP A 191 -11.25 11.81 25.81
CA ASP A 191 -10.97 11.64 27.23
C ASP A 191 -11.17 10.19 27.67
N ILE A 192 -12.32 9.59 27.34
CA ILE A 192 -12.60 8.18 27.65
C ILE A 192 -11.59 7.24 26.97
N VAL A 193 -11.22 7.52 25.71
CA VAL A 193 -10.19 6.74 25.00
C VAL A 193 -8.84 6.86 25.69
N ARG A 194 -8.46 8.04 26.18
CA ARG A 194 -7.22 8.25 26.93
C ARG A 194 -7.20 7.50 28.25
N GLU A 195 -8.31 7.50 28.99
CA GLU A 195 -8.41 6.73 30.23
C GLU A 195 -8.24 5.22 29.97
N LEU A 196 -8.86 4.70 28.90
CA LEU A 196 -8.66 3.32 28.48
C LEU A 196 -7.19 3.02 28.15
N ASP A 197 -6.48 3.95 27.50
CA ASP A 197 -5.06 3.80 27.21
C ASP A 197 -4.21 3.73 28.47
N GLU A 198 -4.48 4.59 29.45
CA GLU A 198 -3.78 4.56 30.73
C GLU A 198 -3.98 3.24 31.47
N LEU A 199 -5.20 2.69 31.43
CA LEU A 199 -5.51 1.40 32.04
C LEU A 199 -4.82 0.23 31.31
N VAL A 200 -4.70 0.29 29.99
CA VAL A 200 -3.92 -0.68 29.20
C VAL A 200 -2.43 -0.57 29.53
N ALA A 201 -1.88 0.65 29.59
CA ALA A 201 -0.48 0.90 29.93
C ALA A 201 -0.11 0.41 31.33
N LYS A 202 -1.03 0.53 32.30
CA LYS A 202 -0.89 -0.01 33.66
C LYS A 202 -1.09 -1.53 33.74
N GLY A 203 -1.39 -2.21 32.63
CA GLY A 203 -1.62 -3.66 32.57
C GLY A 203 -2.95 -4.12 33.17
N LEU A 204 -3.85 -3.19 33.52
CA LEU A 204 -5.15 -3.49 34.11
C LEU A 204 -6.16 -3.98 33.05
N LEU A 205 -5.94 -3.61 31.78
CA LEU A 205 -6.69 -4.07 30.62
C LEU A 205 -5.77 -4.69 29.58
N LYS A 206 -6.23 -5.74 28.90
CA LYS A 206 -5.45 -6.37 27.83
C LYS A 206 -5.39 -5.51 26.56
N SER A 207 -6.47 -4.78 26.27
CA SER A 207 -6.60 -3.88 25.13
C SER A 207 -7.79 -2.94 25.36
N ARG A 208 -7.91 -1.90 24.51
CA ARG A 208 -9.11 -1.04 24.51
C ARG A 208 -10.40 -1.85 24.31
N SER A 209 -10.38 -2.83 23.40
CA SER A 209 -11.54 -3.69 23.13
C SER A 209 -11.93 -4.57 24.32
N ASP A 210 -10.95 -5.04 25.11
CA ASP A 210 -11.20 -5.75 26.36
C ASP A 210 -11.87 -4.82 27.39
N GLY A 211 -11.35 -3.61 27.56
CA GLY A 211 -11.95 -2.59 28.43
C GLY A 211 -13.39 -2.25 28.08
N ILE A 212 -13.66 -1.93 26.82
CA ILE A 212 -15.00 -1.58 26.34
C ILE A 212 -15.97 -2.76 26.55
N ARG A 213 -15.54 -3.99 26.24
CA ARG A 213 -16.38 -5.18 26.42
C ARG A 213 -16.73 -5.41 27.89
N ARG A 214 -15.75 -5.29 28.79
CA ARG A 214 -15.99 -5.42 30.24
C ARG A 214 -16.92 -4.34 30.76
N ALA A 215 -16.71 -3.08 30.35
CA ALA A 215 -17.57 -1.96 30.74
C ALA A 215 -19.03 -2.18 30.28
N LEU A 216 -19.23 -2.61 29.04
CA LEU A 216 -20.56 -2.95 28.51
C LEU A 216 -21.21 -4.11 29.26
N LEU A 217 -20.47 -5.18 29.56
CA LEU A 217 -20.99 -6.31 30.35
C LEU A 217 -21.41 -5.88 31.76
N LEU A 218 -20.61 -5.04 32.43
CA LEU A 218 -20.93 -4.49 33.73
C LEU A 218 -22.19 -3.62 33.69
N TYR A 219 -22.27 -2.71 32.72
CA TYR A 219 -23.40 -1.82 32.53
C TYR A 219 -24.70 -2.59 32.25
N LEU A 220 -24.68 -3.52 31.29
CA LEU A 220 -25.82 -4.36 30.96
C LEU A 220 -26.21 -5.28 32.12
N GLY A 221 -25.24 -5.78 32.88
CA GLY A 221 -25.49 -6.58 34.08
C GLY A 221 -26.20 -5.80 35.18
N ALA A 222 -25.86 -4.52 35.36
CA ALA A 222 -26.53 -3.64 36.31
C ALA A 222 -28.00 -3.39 35.93
N LEU A 223 -28.29 -3.20 34.64
CA LEU A 223 -29.65 -2.96 34.13
C LEU A 223 -30.57 -4.20 34.23
N LYS A 224 -30.02 -5.41 34.26
CA LYS A 224 -30.79 -6.67 34.34
C LYS A 224 -31.25 -7.05 35.76
N LYS A 225 -30.77 -6.38 36.81
CA LYS A 225 -31.23 -6.66 38.18
C LYS A 225 -32.61 -6.02 38.40
N PRO A 226 -33.67 -6.79 38.74
CA PRO A 226 -34.97 -6.21 39.01
C PRO A 226 -34.87 -5.30 40.24
N VAL A 227 -35.32 -4.06 40.08
CA VAL A 227 -35.51 -3.14 41.20
C VAL A 227 -36.56 -3.77 42.12
N LYS A 228 -36.16 -4.22 43.31
CA LYS A 228 -37.12 -4.60 44.36
C LYS A 228 -37.97 -3.36 44.67
N GLN A 229 -39.21 -3.33 44.21
CA GLN A 229 -40.22 -2.41 44.73
C GLN A 229 -40.53 -2.82 46.17
N GLY A 230 -39.94 -2.12 47.14
CA GLY A 230 -40.50 -1.94 48.48
C GLY A 230 -41.04 -0.51 48.55
N ALA A 231 -42.16 -0.19 49.19
CA ALA A 231 -42.89 -0.91 50.23
C ALA A 231 -44.39 -0.65 50.07
N GLU A 232 -45.19 -1.67 50.37
CA GLU A 232 -46.59 -1.48 50.79
C GLU A 232 -46.61 -0.59 52.03
N VAL A 233 -47.21 0.58 51.93
CA VAL A 233 -47.73 1.29 53.10
C VAL A 233 -49.08 0.62 53.41
N LYS A 234 -49.10 -0.15 54.50
CA LYS A 234 -50.32 -0.73 55.08
C LYS A 234 -51.21 0.38 55.68
N PRO A 235 -52.53 0.14 55.75
CA PRO A 235 -53.59 1.14 55.59
C PRO A 235 -53.71 2.16 56.72
#